data_AF-A0A958QK58-F1
#
_entry.id   AF-A0A958QK58-F1
#
_cell.length_a   1.000
_cell.length_b   1.000
_cell.length_c   1.000
_cell.angle_alpha   90.00
_cell.angle_beta   90.00
_cell.angle_gamma   90.00
#
_symmetry.space_group_name_H-M   'P 1'
#
loop_
_entity.id
_entity.type
_entity.pdbx_description
1 polymer ?
#
loop_
_entity_poly.entity_id
_entity_poly.type
_entity_poly.pdbx_seq_one_letter_code
_entity_poly.pdbx_strand_id
1 'polypeptide(L)'
;MSEKILNTLKYKKDLESVGVPSRQAEKQIEIMGKIINSHLATKDEIGNGMLLMRYDFEKKISDLRSEMATEFKAVRNEMATEFKAVRKEISELGQNLESKMLKYVSISIAVNGLFITILGSVLSIIVYLK
;
A
#
# COMPACT_ATOMS: atom_id res chain seq x y z
N MET A 1 34.51 -1.76 -30.90
CA MET A 1 34.57 -1.75 -32.37
C MET A 1 33.34 -2.51 -32.85
N SER A 2 32.26 -1.81 -33.20
CA SER A 2 31.01 -2.44 -33.64
C SER A 2 31.27 -3.20 -34.94
N GLU A 3 31.08 -4.53 -34.94
CA GLU A 3 30.99 -5.29 -36.18
C GLU A 3 29.86 -4.68 -36.99
N LYS A 4 30.18 -4.05 -38.12
CA LYS A 4 29.16 -3.55 -39.04
C LYS A 4 28.24 -4.71 -39.40
N ILE A 5 26.93 -4.50 -39.22
CA ILE A 5 25.87 -5.49 -39.49
C ILE A 5 26.02 -6.08 -40.90
N LEU A 6 26.49 -5.28 -41.86
CA LEU A 6 26.83 -5.71 -43.20
C LEU A 6 28.32 -5.46 -43.49
N ASN A 7 29.06 -6.52 -43.83
CA ASN A 7 30.37 -6.40 -44.45
C ASN A 7 30.20 -6.05 -45.93
N THR A 8 30.14 -4.75 -46.22
CA THR A 8 29.88 -4.21 -47.56
C THR A 8 30.91 -4.63 -48.60
N LEU A 9 32.16 -4.82 -48.21
CA LEU A 9 33.24 -5.23 -49.12
C LEU A 9 33.11 -6.69 -49.54
N LYS A 10 32.84 -7.59 -48.58
CA LYS A 10 32.58 -9.00 -48.87
C LYS A 10 31.31 -9.15 -49.72
N TYR A 11 30.24 -8.44 -49.35
CA TYR A 11 28.98 -8.49 -50.07
C TYR A 11 29.09 -7.97 -51.52
N LYS A 12 29.90 -6.92 -51.77
CA LYS A 12 30.21 -6.46 -53.13
C LYS A 12 30.87 -7.55 -53.97
N LYS A 13 31.91 -8.19 -53.43
CA LYS A 13 32.67 -9.24 -54.12
C LYS A 13 31.78 -10.44 -54.46
N ASP A 14 30.90 -10.83 -53.54
CA ASP A 14 29.97 -11.94 -53.76
C ASP A 14 29.00 -11.63 -54.91
N LEU A 15 28.46 -10.40 -54.99
CA LEU A 15 27.60 -9.95 -56.09
C LEU A 15 28.34 -9.93 -57.44
N GLU A 16 29.57 -9.43 -57.46
CA GLU A 16 30.40 -9.43 -58.68
C GLU A 16 30.72 -10.85 -59.15
N SER A 17 30.93 -11.80 -58.22
CA SER A 17 31.23 -13.19 -58.53
C SER A 17 30.09 -13.94 -59.24
N VAL A 18 28.84 -13.47 -59.07
CA VAL A 18 27.65 -14.01 -59.75
C VAL A 18 27.25 -13.19 -60.98
N GLY A 19 28.14 -12.31 -61.46
CA GLY A 19 27.96 -11.57 -62.70
C GLY A 19 27.21 -10.24 -62.56
N VAL A 20 26.96 -9.74 -61.34
CA VAL A 20 26.37 -8.40 -61.15
C VAL A 20 27.43 -7.33 -61.46
N PRO A 21 27.15 -6.36 -62.35
CA PRO A 21 28.07 -5.26 -62.62
C PRO A 21 28.38 -4.42 -61.38
N SER A 22 29.64 -4.00 -61.22
CA SER A 22 30.13 -3.29 -60.02
C SER A 22 29.26 -2.09 -59.60
N ARG A 23 28.78 -1.30 -60.58
CA ARG A 23 27.91 -0.14 -60.32
C ARG A 23 26.53 -0.52 -59.77
N GLN A 24 25.97 -1.65 -60.19
CA GLN A 24 24.71 -2.17 -59.65
C GLN A 24 24.92 -2.74 -58.24
N ALA A 25 26.00 -3.49 -58.02
CA ALA A 25 26.36 -4.01 -56.70
C ALA A 25 26.53 -2.89 -55.66
N GLU A 26 27.21 -1.80 -56.02
CA GLU A 26 27.35 -0.61 -55.16
C GLU A 26 26.01 0.01 -54.78
N LYS A 27 25.09 0.13 -55.74
CA LYS A 27 23.77 0.73 -55.48
C LYS A 27 22.88 -0.16 -54.63
N GLN A 28 22.97 -1.47 -54.81
CA GLN A 28 22.30 -2.44 -53.94
C GLN A 28 22.83 -2.38 -52.51
N ILE A 29 24.15 -2.29 -52.32
CA ILE A 29 24.77 -2.13 -51.00
C ILE A 29 24.31 -0.84 -50.33
N GLU A 30 24.25 0.26 -51.07
CA GLU A 30 23.78 1.55 -50.53
C GLU A 30 22.33 1.46 -50.04
N ILE A 31 21.44 0.90 -50.86
CA ILE A 31 20.03 0.71 -50.51
C ILE A 31 19.90 -0.23 -49.30
N MET A 32 20.61 -1.35 -49.31
CA MET A 32 20.58 -2.33 -48.21
C MET A 32 21.11 -1.73 -46.91
N GLY A 33 22.20 -0.96 -46.96
CA GLY A 33 22.75 -0.24 -45.81
C GLY A 33 21.76 0.79 -45.25
N LYS A 34 21.06 1.53 -46.12
CA LYS A 34 19.99 2.44 -45.71
C LYS A 34 18.85 1.70 -45.01
N ILE A 35 18.38 0.57 -45.56
CA ILE A 35 17.30 -0.23 -44.96
C ILE A 35 17.72 -0.75 -43.58
N ILE A 36 18.90 -1.35 -43.48
CA ILE A 36 19.43 -1.90 -42.22
C ILE A 36 19.52 -0.80 -41.15
N ASN A 37 20.13 0.34 -41.48
CA ASN A 37 20.32 1.42 -40.49
C ASN A 37 19.02 2.14 -40.10
N SER A 38 17.97 2.07 -40.92
CA SER A 38 16.70 2.75 -40.63
C SER A 38 15.65 1.85 -39.96
N HIS A 39 15.77 0.52 -40.09
CA HIS A 39 14.73 -0.41 -39.63
C HIS A 39 15.23 -1.45 -38.64
N LEU A 40 16.54 -1.65 -38.47
CA LEU A 40 17.09 -2.64 -37.55
C LEU A 40 17.85 -1.95 -36.41
N ALA A 41 17.49 -2.32 -35.18
CA ALA A 41 18.27 -1.95 -34.01
C ALA A 41 19.55 -2.79 -33.94
N THR A 42 20.65 -2.15 -33.56
CA THR A 42 21.91 -2.81 -33.26
C THR A 42 21.81 -3.63 -31.97
N LYS A 43 22.70 -4.62 -31.81
CA LYS A 43 22.80 -5.40 -30.56
C LYS A 43 23.03 -4.51 -29.34
N ASP A 44 23.82 -3.45 -29.51
CA ASP A 44 24.14 -2.50 -28.45
C ASP A 44 22.91 -1.66 -28.05
N GLU A 45 22.11 -1.20 -29.01
CA GLU A 45 20.86 -0.48 -28.73
C GLU A 45 19.85 -1.35 -27.98
N ILE A 46 19.67 -2.60 -28.42
CA ILE A 46 18.80 -3.56 -27.73
C ILE A 46 19.33 -3.87 -26.33
N GLY A 47 20.64 -4.11 -26.19
CA GLY A 47 21.29 -4.40 -24.91
C GLY A 47 21.14 -3.25 -23.92
N ASN A 48 21.43 -2.02 -24.36
CA ASN A 48 21.25 -0.81 -23.56
C ASN A 48 19.78 -0.57 -23.20
N GLY A 49 18.86 -0.75 -24.15
CA GLY A 49 17.43 -0.64 -23.91
C GLY A 49 16.93 -1.65 -22.86
N MET A 50 17.44 -2.89 -22.91
CA MET A 50 17.11 -3.92 -21.92
C MET A 50 17.68 -3.60 -20.54
N LEU A 51 18.90 -3.05 -20.46
CA LEU A 51 19.50 -2.61 -19.19
C LEU A 51 18.71 -1.46 -18.55
N LEU A 52 18.32 -0.46 -19.34
CA LEU A 52 17.47 0.64 -18.88
C LEU A 52 16.13 0.13 -18.38
N MET A 53 15.50 -0.77 -19.14
CA MET A 53 14.23 -1.37 -18.74
C MET A 53 14.35 -2.16 -17.43
N ARG A 54 15.42 -2.94 -17.25
CA ARG A 54 15.70 -3.65 -15.99
C ARG A 54 15.86 -2.68 -14.83
N TYR A 55 16.66 -1.63 -15.00
CA TYR A 55 16.85 -0.59 -13.99
C TYR A 55 15.53 0.07 -13.59
N ASP A 56 14.71 0.46 -14.56
CA ASP A 56 13.41 1.07 -14.30
C ASP A 56 12.45 0.12 -13.57
N PHE A 57 12.45 -1.16 -13.92
CA PHE A 57 11.67 -2.17 -13.20
C PHE A 57 12.14 -2.37 -11.77
N GLU A 58 13.45 -2.50 -11.55
CA GLU A 58 14.03 -2.63 -10.21
C GLU A 58 13.70 -1.42 -9.34
N LYS A 59 13.81 -0.21 -9.91
CA LYS A 59 13.44 1.02 -9.23
C LYS A 59 11.96 1.05 -8.87
N LYS A 60 11.06 0.76 -9.82
CA LYS A 60 9.61 0.71 -9.55
C LYS A 60 9.26 -0.32 -8.48
N ILE A 61 9.90 -1.48 -8.48
CA ILE A 61 9.68 -2.51 -7.44
C ILE A 61 10.16 -2.00 -6.07
N SER A 62 11.30 -1.31 -6.00
CA SER A 62 11.81 -0.69 -4.78
C SER A 62 10.85 0.38 -4.25
N ASP A 63 10.39 1.27 -5.12
CA ASP A 63 9.46 2.34 -4.78
C ASP A 63 8.13 1.77 -4.25
N LEU A 64 7.55 0.78 -4.95
CA LEU A 64 6.33 0.09 -4.49
C LEU A 64 6.51 -0.59 -3.13
N ARG A 65 7.66 -1.23 -2.87
CA ARG A 65 7.94 -1.84 -1.56
C ARG A 65 8.01 -0.80 -0.45
N SER A 66 8.64 0.35 -0.73
CA SER A 66 8.76 1.46 0.21
C SER A 66 7.39 2.08 0.53
N GLU A 67 6.57 2.30 -0.50
CA GLU A 67 5.21 2.81 -0.36
C GLU A 67 4.35 1.86 0.47
N MET A 68 4.32 0.56 0.12
CA MET A 68 3.58 -0.43 0.89
C MET A 68 4.02 -0.51 2.35
N ALA A 69 5.32 -0.43 2.64
CA ALA A 69 5.83 -0.44 4.00
C ALA A 69 5.37 0.79 4.80
N THR A 70 5.31 1.95 4.13
CA THR A 70 4.83 3.21 4.72
C THR A 70 3.34 3.14 5.01
N GLU A 71 2.54 2.75 4.02
CA GLU A 71 1.08 2.61 4.16
C GLU A 71 0.71 1.57 5.22
N PHE A 72 1.39 0.41 5.25
CA PHE A 72 1.13 -0.61 6.26
C PHE A 72 1.48 -0.13 7.68
N LYS A 73 2.51 0.71 7.83
CA LYS A 73 2.84 1.35 9.10
C LYS A 73 1.78 2.39 9.50
N ALA A 74 1.28 3.17 8.54
CA ALA A 74 0.20 4.13 8.78
C ALA A 74 -1.06 3.43 9.28
N VAL A 75 -1.52 2.39 8.58
CA VAL A 75 -2.68 1.57 8.99
C VAL A 75 -2.48 0.98 10.38
N ARG A 76 -1.30 0.43 10.69
CA ARG A 76 -1.03 -0.10 12.04
C ARG A 76 -1.13 0.97 13.13
N ASN A 77 -0.65 2.19 12.86
CA ASN A 77 -0.72 3.29 13.81
C ASN A 77 -2.16 3.79 14.01
N GLU A 78 -2.93 3.88 12.92
CA GLU A 78 -4.35 4.23 12.96
C GLU A 78 -5.11 3.21 13.79
N MET A 79 -4.96 1.91 13.49
CA MET A 79 -5.57 0.84 14.27
C MET A 79 -5.18 0.92 15.76
N ALA A 80 -3.91 1.14 16.07
CA ALA A 80 -3.46 1.27 17.47
C ALA A 80 -4.10 2.47 18.19
N THR A 81 -4.37 3.55 17.46
CA THR A 81 -5.03 4.75 17.98
C THR A 81 -6.51 4.47 18.23
N GLU A 82 -7.20 3.91 17.25
CA GLU A 82 -8.61 3.52 17.36
C GLU A 82 -8.83 2.50 18.49
N PHE A 83 -7.97 1.49 18.61
CA PHE A 83 -8.05 0.51 19.71
C PHE A 83 -7.86 1.16 21.09
N LYS A 84 -7.00 2.18 21.21
CA LYS A 84 -6.84 2.93 22.47
C LYS A 84 -8.08 3.77 22.77
N ALA A 85 -8.66 4.41 21.75
CA ALA A 85 -9.90 5.17 21.89
C ALA A 85 -11.04 4.28 22.37
N VAL A 86 -11.27 3.13 21.72
CA VAL A 86 -12.30 2.16 22.13
C VAL A 86 -12.07 1.66 23.57
N ARG A 87 -10.84 1.36 23.96
CA ARG A 87 -10.54 0.97 25.36
C ARG A 87 -10.89 2.07 26.36
N LYS A 88 -10.63 3.34 26.02
CA LYS A 88 -10.99 4.49 26.85
C LYS A 88 -12.51 4.60 26.99
N GLU A 89 -13.24 4.51 25.87
CA GLU A 89 -14.71 4.55 25.87
C GLU A 89 -15.33 3.43 26.71
N ILE A 90 -14.80 2.21 26.63
CA ILE A 90 -15.26 1.08 27.46
C ILE A 90 -15.01 1.37 28.96
N SER A 91 -13.85 1.91 29.31
CA SER A 91 -13.54 2.28 30.70
C SER A 91 -14.48 3.38 31.22
N GLU A 92 -14.74 4.40 30.41
CA GLU A 92 -15.66 5.49 30.75
C GLU A 92 -17.09 4.98 30.90
N LEU A 93 -17.54 4.06 30.02
CA LEU A 93 -18.84 3.41 30.14
C LEU A 93 -18.96 2.62 31.45
N GLY A 94 -17.92 1.88 31.83
CA GLY A 94 -17.86 1.16 33.11
C GLY A 94 -18.01 2.09 34.31
N GLN A 95 -17.22 3.17 34.36
CA GLN A 95 -17.29 4.17 35.44
C GLN A 95 -18.67 4.85 35.51
N ASN A 96 -19.25 5.17 34.37
CA ASN A 96 -20.58 5.76 34.28
C ASN A 96 -21.65 4.79 34.81
N LEU A 97 -21.52 3.49 34.53
CA LEU A 97 -22.43 2.48 35.03
C LEU A 97 -22.30 2.32 36.56
N GLU A 98 -21.08 2.23 37.08
CA GLU A 98 -20.81 2.18 38.53
C GLU A 98 -21.39 3.40 39.25
N SER A 99 -21.16 4.60 38.72
CA SER A 99 -21.71 5.84 39.28
C SER A 99 -23.24 5.82 39.34
N LYS A 100 -23.91 5.39 38.26
CA LYS A 100 -25.37 5.23 38.22
C LYS A 100 -25.85 4.21 39.24
N MET A 101 -25.18 3.06 39.36
CA MET A 101 -25.54 2.02 40.32
C MET A 101 -25.41 2.51 41.77
N LEU A 102 -24.33 3.22 42.11
CA LEU A 102 -24.17 3.84 43.44
C LEU A 102 -25.29 4.83 43.75
N LYS A 103 -25.68 5.65 42.77
CA LYS A 103 -26.82 6.57 42.92
C LYS A 103 -28.12 5.81 43.23
N TYR A 104 -28.43 4.74 42.50
CA TYR A 104 -29.61 3.91 42.78
C TYR A 104 -29.57 3.27 44.17
N VAL A 105 -28.42 2.71 44.57
CA VAL A 105 -28.24 2.10 45.90
C VAL A 105 -28.45 3.13 47.00
N SER A 106 -27.87 4.34 46.87
CA SER A 106 -28.00 5.40 47.87
C SER A 106 -29.45 5.84 48.08
N ILE A 107 -30.22 5.97 46.99
CA ILE A 107 -31.65 6.31 47.05
C ILE A 107 -32.44 5.19 47.72
N SER A 108 -32.16 3.93 47.38
CA SER A 108 -32.84 2.78 47.99
C SER A 108 -32.61 2.72 49.51
N ILE A 109 -31.37 2.94 49.96
CA ILE A 109 -31.05 3.00 51.40
C ILE A 109 -31.83 4.13 52.08
N ALA A 110 -31.84 5.33 51.49
CA ALA A 110 -32.56 6.47 52.04
C ALA A 110 -34.06 6.22 52.17
N VAL A 111 -34.69 5.67 51.12
CA VAL A 111 -36.13 5.33 51.11
C VAL A 111 -36.45 4.27 52.17
N ASN A 112 -35.67 3.19 52.24
CA ASN A 112 -35.86 2.14 53.24
C ASN A 112 -35.70 2.66 54.68
N GLY A 113 -34.73 3.54 54.94
CA GLY A 113 -34.55 4.17 56.25
C GLY A 113 -35.76 5.03 56.66
N LEU A 114 -36.34 5.78 55.71
CA LEU A 114 -37.55 6.55 55.91
C LEU A 114 -38.75 5.66 56.27
N PHE A 115 -38.93 4.54 55.55
CA PHE A 115 -39.97 3.55 55.86
C PHE A 115 -39.83 2.97 57.27
N ILE A 116 -38.62 2.58 57.69
CA ILE A 116 -38.37 2.05 59.04
C ILE A 116 -38.73 3.09 60.11
N THR A 117 -38.36 4.35 59.89
CA THR A 117 -38.66 5.45 60.83
C THR A 117 -40.16 5.67 60.97
N ILE A 118 -40.90 5.67 59.86
CA ILE A 118 -42.36 5.78 59.86
C ILE A 118 -42.99 4.60 60.62
N LEU A 119 -42.60 3.36 60.31
CA LEU A 119 -43.12 2.18 61.00
C LEU A 119 -42.85 2.20 62.51
N GLY A 120 -41.64 2.60 62.92
CA GLY A 120 -41.28 2.75 64.33
C GLY A 120 -42.13 3.79 65.05
N SER A 121 -42.41 4.93 64.40
CA SER A 121 -43.29 5.97 64.96
C SER A 121 -44.73 5.48 65.14
N VAL A 122 -45.29 4.76 64.17
CA VAL A 122 -46.65 4.18 64.25
C VAL A 122 -46.75 3.14 65.36
N LEU A 123 -45.78 2.23 65.47
CA LEU A 123 -45.74 1.25 66.55
C LEU A 123 -45.69 1.91 67.93
N SER A 124 -44.89 2.96 68.07
CA SER A 124 -44.78 3.71 69.34
C SER A 124 -46.12 4.33 69.74
N ILE A 125 -46.86 4.91 68.79
CA ILE A 125 -48.21 5.46 69.03
C ILE A 125 -49.18 4.35 69.46
N ILE A 126 -49.16 3.20 68.79
CA ILE A 126 -50.05 2.07 69.13
C ILE A 126 -49.77 1.57 70.55
N VAL A 127 -48.50 1.48 70.96
CA VAL A 127 -48.12 1.08 72.32
C VAL A 127 -48.59 2.10 73.35
N TYR A 128 -48.51 3.41 73.05
CA TYR A 128 -48.95 4.47 73.96
C TYR A 128 -50.48 4.52 74.15
N LEU A 129 -51.25 4.11 73.14
CA LEU A 129 -52.72 4.13 73.16
C LEU A 129 -53.37 2.87 73.75
N LYS A 130 -52.59 1.83 74.10
CA LYS A 130 -53.06 0.60 74.76
C LYS A 130 -52.86 0.68 76.27
#